data_AF-A0A529FSY4-F1
#
_entry.id   AF-A0A529FSY4-F1
#
_cell.length_a   1.000
_cell.length_b   1.000
_cell.length_c   1.000
_cell.angle_alpha   90.00
_cell.angle_beta   90.00
_cell.angle_gamma   90.00
#
_symmetry.space_group_name_H-M   'P 1'
#
loop_
_entity.id
_entity.type
_entity.pdbx_description
1 polymer ?
#
loop_
_entity_poly.entity_id
_entity_poly.type
_entity_poly.pdbx_seq_one_letter_code
_entity_poly.pdbx_strand_id
1 'polypeptide(L)'
;SEDALGFDAIQSVGPGGHFFGTQHTQDRYKTAFYSPILSDWRNFESWTEAGSPTALEKANRVWKERLASYEEPYMDPATREELNDFVEKRRAEGGAPTDF
;
A
#
# COMPACT_ATOMS: atom_id res chain seq x y z
N SER A 1 17.31 -10.85 -10.54
CA SER A 1 17.82 -12.24 -10.47
C SER A 1 17.58 -12.92 -11.81
N GLU A 2 18.19 -14.07 -12.05
CA GLU A 2 17.97 -14.89 -13.24
C GLU A 2 16.49 -15.23 -13.43
N ASP A 3 15.79 -15.65 -12.37
CA ASP A 3 14.34 -15.88 -12.40
C ASP A 3 13.52 -14.65 -12.80
N ALA A 4 13.99 -13.44 -12.51
CA ALA A 4 13.29 -12.22 -12.87
C ALA A 4 13.37 -11.92 -14.38
N LEU A 5 14.36 -12.48 -15.09
CA LEU A 5 14.46 -12.37 -16.55
C LEU A 5 13.42 -13.26 -17.26
N GLY A 6 13.01 -14.37 -16.64
CA GLY A 6 11.95 -15.24 -17.17
C GLY A 6 12.31 -15.98 -18.46
N PHE A 7 13.60 -16.13 -18.78
CA PHE A 7 14.06 -16.71 -20.03
C PHE A 7 13.56 -18.14 -20.27
N ASP A 8 13.68 -19.02 -19.27
CA ASP A 8 13.21 -20.41 -19.37
C ASP A 8 11.69 -20.48 -19.60
N ALA A 9 10.93 -19.61 -18.93
CA ALA A 9 9.49 -19.51 -19.12
C ALA A 9 9.17 -19.10 -20.57
N ILE A 10 9.85 -18.09 -21.11
CA ILE A 10 9.67 -17.62 -22.50
C ILE A 10 10.00 -18.73 -23.49
N GLN A 11 11.12 -19.43 -23.29
CA GLN A 11 11.53 -20.54 -24.15
C GLN A 11 10.53 -21.70 -24.11
N SER A 12 10.00 -22.03 -22.93
CA SER A 12 9.05 -23.14 -22.75
C SER A 12 7.67 -22.87 -23.37
N VAL A 13 7.17 -21.63 -23.30
CA VAL A 13 5.84 -21.27 -23.82
C VAL A 13 5.85 -21.12 -25.34
N GLY A 14 6.91 -20.52 -25.89
CA GLY A 14 7.05 -20.29 -27.32
C GLY A 14 6.02 -19.31 -27.93
N PRO A 15 6.08 -19.07 -29.24
CA PRO A 15 5.19 -18.13 -29.92
C PRO A 15 3.71 -18.55 -29.88
N GLY A 16 2.82 -17.61 -29.57
CA GLY A 16 1.37 -17.84 -29.55
C GLY A 16 0.84 -18.56 -28.30
N GLY A 17 1.70 -18.94 -27.36
CA GLY A 17 1.31 -19.51 -26.08
C GLY A 17 0.90 -18.46 -25.03
N HIS A 18 0.61 -18.91 -23.81
CA HIS A 18 0.29 -18.06 -22.67
C HIS A 18 1.06 -18.46 -21.40
N PHE A 19 1.31 -17.50 -20.52
CA PHE A 19 2.12 -17.72 -19.32
C PHE A 19 1.30 -18.10 -18.08
N PHE A 20 -0.03 -17.95 -18.14
CA PHE A 20 -0.91 -18.03 -16.96
C PHE A 20 -0.77 -19.31 -16.13
N GLY A 21 -0.54 -20.45 -16.78
CA GLY A 21 -0.39 -21.75 -16.12
C GLY A 21 1.06 -22.18 -15.84
N THR A 22 2.05 -21.38 -16.22
CA THR A 22 3.48 -21.75 -16.07
C THR A 22 3.91 -21.79 -14.61
N GLN A 23 4.86 -22.66 -14.27
CA GLN A 23 5.44 -22.72 -12.92
C GLN A 23 6.00 -21.36 -12.50
N HIS A 24 6.69 -20.67 -13.41
CA HIS A 24 7.21 -19.32 -13.19
C HIS A 24 6.14 -18.32 -12.76
N THR A 25 4.96 -18.35 -13.38
CA THR A 25 3.84 -17.49 -12.97
C THR A 25 3.26 -17.95 -11.62
N GLN A 26 3.06 -19.25 -11.41
CA GLN A 26 2.51 -19.78 -10.16
C GLN A 26 3.38 -19.46 -8.94
N ASP A 27 4.71 -19.53 -9.07
CA ASP A 27 5.65 -19.25 -7.97
C ASP A 27 5.66 -17.77 -7.57
N ARG A 28 5.29 -16.88 -8.51
CA ARG A 28 5.54 -15.44 -8.38
C ARG A 28 4.28 -14.59 -8.34
N TYR A 29 3.13 -15.07 -8.80
CA TYR A 29 1.96 -14.20 -8.99
C TYR A 29 1.52 -13.46 -7.72
N LYS A 30 1.72 -14.06 -6.54
CA LYS A 30 1.35 -13.47 -5.25
C LYS A 30 2.27 -12.33 -4.80
N THR A 31 3.52 -12.30 -5.28
CA THR A 31 4.57 -11.42 -4.75
C THR A 31 5.17 -10.50 -5.82
N ALA A 32 5.07 -10.86 -7.10
CA ALA A 32 5.62 -10.08 -8.21
C ALA A 32 4.74 -8.88 -8.61
N PHE A 33 3.47 -8.87 -8.18
CA PHE A 33 2.53 -7.80 -8.52
C PHE A 33 2.08 -7.04 -7.28
N TYR A 34 2.00 -5.73 -7.43
CA TYR A 34 1.42 -4.86 -6.42
C TYR A 34 -0.09 -5.09 -6.33
N SER A 35 -0.59 -5.36 -5.12
CA SER A 35 -2.04 -5.40 -4.86
C SER A 35 -2.55 -3.98 -4.59
N PRO A 36 -3.44 -3.43 -5.44
CA PRO A 36 -3.85 -2.04 -5.31
C PRO A 36 -4.72 -1.82 -4.06
N ILE A 37 -4.37 -0.81 -3.27
CA ILE A 37 -5.17 -0.40 -2.12
C ILE A 37 -6.53 0.16 -2.57
N LEU A 38 -6.56 0.99 -3.62
CA LEU A 38 -7.77 1.71 -4.04
C LEU A 38 -8.32 1.29 -5.40
N SER A 39 -7.47 1.11 -6.41
CA SER A 39 -7.94 0.77 -7.77
C SER A 39 -8.78 -0.50 -7.79
N ASP A 40 -9.80 -0.50 -8.65
CA ASP A 40 -10.65 -1.64 -8.94
C ASP A 40 -10.45 -2.01 -10.40
N TRP A 41 -9.97 -3.22 -10.65
CA TRP A 41 -9.61 -3.72 -11.99
C TRP A 41 -10.54 -4.83 -12.46
N ARG A 42 -11.71 -4.97 -11.81
CA ARG A 42 -12.77 -5.81 -12.35
C ARG A 42 -13.18 -5.29 -13.72
N ASN A 43 -13.61 -6.20 -14.59
CA ASN A 43 -14.31 -5.80 -15.81
C ASN A 43 -15.60 -5.04 -15.46
N PHE A 44 -16.17 -4.36 -16.45
CA PHE A 44 -17.31 -3.47 -16.26
C PHE A 44 -18.53 -4.18 -15.68
N GLU A 45 -18.82 -5.39 -16.15
CA GLU A 45 -19.96 -6.19 -15.72
C GLU A 45 -19.84 -6.57 -14.24
N SER A 46 -18.71 -7.14 -13.84
CA SER A 46 -18.43 -7.53 -12.44
C SER A 46 -18.33 -6.32 -11.50
N TRP A 47 -17.87 -5.16 -11.99
CA TRP A 47 -17.87 -3.92 -11.21
C TRP A 47 -19.31 -3.41 -11.00
N THR A 48 -20.13 -3.48 -12.04
CA THR A 48 -21.55 -3.07 -12.02
C THR A 48 -22.37 -3.96 -11.09
N GLU A 49 -22.24 -5.28 -11.20
CA GLU A 49 -22.89 -6.26 -10.31
C GLU A 49 -22.55 -6.05 -8.83
N ALA A 50 -21.36 -5.52 -8.55
CA ALA A 50 -20.92 -5.19 -7.22
C ALA A 50 -21.37 -3.80 -6.72
N GLY A 51 -22.31 -3.17 -7.42
CA GLY A 51 -22.89 -1.88 -7.03
C GLY A 51 -22.13 -0.66 -7.53
N SER A 52 -21.27 -0.83 -8.54
CA SER A 52 -20.55 0.28 -9.19
C SER A 52 -19.74 1.17 -8.23
N PRO A 53 -18.94 0.60 -7.31
CA PRO A 53 -18.27 1.37 -6.28
C PRO A 53 -17.22 2.33 -6.86
N THR A 54 -17.14 3.52 -6.29
CA THR A 54 -16.19 4.56 -6.66
C THR A 54 -14.91 4.47 -5.84
N ALA A 55 -13.83 5.05 -6.38
CA ALA A 55 -12.56 5.16 -5.66
C ALA A 55 -12.68 5.97 -4.36
N LEU A 56 -13.56 6.98 -4.34
CA LEU A 56 -13.79 7.83 -3.16
C LEU A 56 -14.47 7.06 -2.03
N GLU A 57 -15.47 6.25 -2.33
CA GLU A 57 -16.14 5.39 -1.34
C GLU A 57 -15.17 4.38 -0.74
N LYS A 58 -14.36 3.73 -1.60
CA LYS A 58 -13.34 2.79 -1.14
C LYS A 58 -12.27 3.48 -0.29
N ALA A 59 -11.78 4.65 -0.71
CA ALA A 59 -10.83 5.43 0.07
C ALA A 59 -11.40 5.82 1.44
N ASN A 60 -12.67 6.29 1.48
CA ASN A 60 -13.34 6.67 2.72
C ASN A 60 -13.40 5.52 3.72
N ARG A 61 -13.74 4.33 3.24
CA ARG A 61 -13.80 3.13 4.07
C ARG A 61 -12.41 2.70 4.55
N VAL A 62 -11.42 2.64 3.65
CA VAL A 62 -10.07 2.16 3.96
C VAL A 62 -9.41 3.00 5.05
N TRP A 63 -9.46 4.34 5.00
CA TRP A 63 -8.81 5.15 6.04
C TRP A 63 -9.47 4.95 7.42
N LYS A 64 -10.80 4.79 7.46
CA LYS A 64 -11.54 4.52 8.70
C LYS A 64 -11.15 3.17 9.30
N GLU A 65 -11.08 2.13 8.47
CA GLU A 65 -10.62 0.80 8.89
C GLU A 65 -9.18 0.85 9.43
N ARG A 66 -8.29 1.62 8.79
CA ARG A 66 -6.90 1.77 9.22
C ARG A 66 -6.79 2.50 10.56
N LEU A 67 -7.56 3.56 10.79
CA LEU A 67 -7.59 4.22 12.09
C LEU A 67 -8.20 3.34 13.18
N ALA A 68 -9.25 2.60 12.86
CA ALA A 68 -9.90 1.70 13.83
C ALA A 68 -9.01 0.51 14.24
N SER A 69 -8.07 0.11 13.38
CA SER A 69 -7.12 -0.98 13.62
C SER A 69 -5.72 -0.51 14.01
N TYR A 70 -5.52 0.80 14.18
CA TYR A 70 -4.22 1.34 14.55
C TYR A 70 -3.88 0.98 16.00
N GLU A 71 -2.68 0.43 16.19
CA GLU A 71 -2.06 0.23 17.49
C GLU A 71 -0.83 1.14 17.58
N GLU A 72 -0.76 1.96 18.62
CA GLU A 72 0.38 2.86 18.80
C GLU A 72 1.66 2.03 19.03
N PRO A 73 2.72 2.22 18.22
CA PRO A 73 3.97 1.52 18.43
C PRO A 73 4.59 1.97 19.76
N TYR A 74 5.23 1.04 20.45
CA TYR A 74 5.88 1.35 21.72
C TYR A 74 6.90 2.49 21.55
N MET A 75 6.81 3.45 22.47
CA MET A 75 7.80 4.51 22.66
C MET A 75 8.13 4.56 24.15
N ASP A 76 9.42 4.62 24.46
CA ASP A 76 9.89 4.77 25.84
C ASP A 76 9.23 6.00 26.49
N PRO A 77 8.54 5.84 27.64
CA PRO A 77 7.94 6.96 28.36
C PRO A 77 8.90 8.12 28.65
N ALA A 78 10.17 7.83 28.96
CA ALA A 78 11.17 8.87 29.21
C ALA A 78 11.47 9.69 27.94
N THR A 79 11.59 9.03 26.79
CA THR A 79 11.75 9.73 25.49
C THR A 79 10.52 10.58 25.16
N ARG A 80 9.31 10.07 25.44
CA ARG A 80 8.07 10.82 25.21
C ARG A 80 8.01 12.09 26.07
N GLU A 81 8.41 11.99 27.33
CA GLU A 81 8.47 13.12 28.25
C GLU A 81 9.47 14.18 27.78
N GLU A 82 10.71 13.77 27.43
CA GLU A 82 11.72 14.69 26.90
C GLU A 82 11.26 15.41 25.62
N LEU A 83 10.56 14.71 24.72
CA LEU A 83 9.99 15.31 23.51
C LEU A 83 8.89 16.32 23.84
N ASN A 84 8.03 16.01 24.80
CA ASN A 84 6.98 16.94 25.25
C ASN A 84 7.59 18.21 25.85
N ASP A 85 8.58 18.07 26.74
CA ASP A 85 9.26 19.20 27.37
C ASP A 85 9.96 20.10 26.34
N PHE A 86 10.62 19.49 25.36
CA PHE A 86 11.23 20.22 24.26
C PHE A 86 10.19 21.02 23.47
N VAL A 87 9.05 20.42 23.12
CA VAL A 87 7.97 21.09 22.37
C VAL A 87 7.39 22.25 23.18
N GLU A 88 7.10 22.06 24.47
CA GLU A 88 6.56 23.11 25.34
C GLU A 88 7.55 24.27 25.49
N LYS A 89 8.83 23.99 25.68
CA LYS A 89 9.88 25.02 25.71
C LYS A 89 9.93 25.83 24.41
N ARG A 90 9.89 25.17 23.25
CA ARG A 90 9.92 25.86 21.94
C ARG A 90 8.66 26.69 21.68
N ARG A 91 7.50 26.23 22.15
CA ARG A 91 6.24 27.00 22.09
C ARG A 91 6.33 28.25 22.96
N ALA A 92 6.85 28.13 24.19
CA ALA A 92 7.02 29.26 25.11
C ALA A 92 8.05 30.29 24.61
N GLU A 93 9.09 29.85 23.90
CA GLU A 93 10.09 30.72 23.27
C GLU A 93 9.57 31.50 22.04
N GLY A 94 8.30 31.31 21.65
CA GLY A 94 7.63 32.12 20.63
C GLY A 94 7.61 31.53 19.22
N GLY A 95 8.08 30.28 19.04
CA GLY A 95 8.10 29.61 17.74
C GLY A 95 9.07 30.25 16.73
N ALA A 96 9.01 29.78 15.48
CA ALA A 96 9.75 30.43 14.39
C ALA A 96 9.08 31.77 14.06
N PRO A 97 9.82 32.87 13.84
CA PRO A 97 9.24 34.11 13.34
C PRO A 97 8.51 33.81 12.03
N THR A 98 7.22 34.12 11.98
CA THR A 98 6.42 34.02 10.76
C THR A 98 6.52 35.34 10.00
N ASP A 99 6.91 35.30 8.73
CA ASP A 99 7.08 36.47 7.85
C ASP A 99 5.73 37.10 7.39
N PHE A 100 4.68 37.06 8.22
CA PHE A 100 3.35 37.63 7.93
C PHE A 100 2.93 38.64 8.99
#